data_AF-A0A431JZS1-F1
#
_entry.id   AF-A0A431JZS1-F1
#
_cell.length_a   1.000
_cell.length_b   1.000
_cell.length_c   1.000
_cell.angle_alpha   90.00
_cell.angle_beta   90.00
_cell.angle_gamma   90.00
#
_symmetry.space_group_name_H-M   'P 1'
#
loop_
_entity.id
_entity.type
_entity.pdbx_description
1 polymer ?
#
loop_
_entity_poly.entity_id
_entity_poly.type
_entity_poly.pdbx_seq_one_letter_code
_entity_poly.pdbx_strand_id
1 'polypeptide(L)'
;MRPVFHKGKPASGNKGVMPPAVVNELVALYTSEEWSQLETTTRTLTKHYPHNPLGWRVRGKALLRMGKTTEALQALSTLTRLAPQEADAFSDLGLAYQSDGQTALAEKTFRKALAVKPDCLEAMGNLGILLAGQGRFEEAVALHRQCVALAPQTALMHNNLGSALRESGQGVEALACFSQALALAPNYLEAWMNLGATLYELQKFDEALHAYRQALVIQPDSDLALTQLGRAMGQLGRDLPEAVSLLEKAVTINPVNPDAFVALGNVLLVTGPAERSREMFQRAMALRPLISWPAKKKPADFSVLVLDTPGAGSTPIDYLMSGADYDAHFYCVMPGQPHDIALLRSKADLVINIISDADSGAGVLPETQAIIEQLGRPTLNPPGLITQTDRATTATRLAHLPGCRMPATTRISGQDLVTAAEQGHLEAFRLPLLVRLAGNHGGDDLEKMDNWEAVLAYAQQHVSDSLYVTEYADYRAADGQFRKYRLISIDGQLWPYHLAIHDDWLVHHFRTDMAQQAWKRDEELAFLAHPEQVFNATQMATLKAIADSTGLDYCGIDCALDQQGQVLVFEVNATMLVHDEKTEPFAYKNPYVTAIKQAFTAMLTRRAKPPEA
;
A
#
# COMPACT_ATOMS: atom_id res chain seq x y z
N MET A 1 41.42 -31.00 -33.00
CA MET A 1 41.76 -30.94 -34.44
C MET A 1 41.38 -29.57 -34.98
N ARG A 2 42.31 -28.83 -35.57
CA ARG A 2 42.04 -27.53 -36.23
C ARG A 2 41.51 -27.78 -37.67
N PRO A 3 40.51 -27.05 -38.18
CA PRO A 3 40.18 -27.08 -39.59
C PRO A 3 41.12 -26.16 -40.39
N VAL A 4 41.57 -26.66 -41.54
CA VAL A 4 42.38 -25.96 -42.56
C VAL A 4 41.45 -25.23 -43.52
N PHE A 5 41.65 -23.93 -43.72
CA PHE A 5 40.95 -23.15 -44.75
C PHE A 5 41.76 -23.07 -46.05
N HIS A 6 41.15 -23.47 -47.16
CA HIS A 6 41.71 -23.26 -48.51
C HIS A 6 41.66 -21.78 -48.89
N LYS A 7 42.78 -21.28 -49.43
CA LYS A 7 42.93 -19.91 -49.96
C LYS A 7 42.32 -19.80 -51.36
N GLY A 8 41.18 -19.13 -51.48
CA GLY A 8 40.70 -18.53 -52.73
C GLY A 8 41.16 -17.06 -52.83
N LYS A 9 41.66 -16.66 -54.01
CA LYS A 9 42.10 -15.28 -54.33
C LYS A 9 40.96 -14.25 -54.23
N PRO A 10 41.29 -12.95 -54.01
CA PRO A 10 40.30 -11.93 -53.70
C PRO A 10 39.62 -11.39 -54.95
N ALA A 11 38.29 -11.37 -54.96
CA ALA A 11 37.52 -10.53 -55.87
C ALA A 11 37.11 -9.23 -55.14
N SER A 12 37.15 -8.14 -55.89
CA SER A 12 36.80 -6.77 -55.52
C SER A 12 35.52 -6.63 -54.67
N GLY A 13 35.60 -5.88 -53.56
CA GLY A 13 34.49 -5.12 -52.98
C GLY A 13 33.38 -5.91 -52.24
N ASN A 14 33.73 -6.76 -51.28
CA ASN A 14 32.73 -7.49 -50.49
C ASN A 14 32.17 -6.64 -49.33
N LYS A 15 31.16 -5.80 -49.59
CA LYS A 15 30.46 -4.97 -48.57
C LYS A 15 29.56 -5.78 -47.60
N GLY A 16 29.50 -7.11 -47.71
CA GLY A 16 28.62 -7.95 -46.88
C GLY A 16 29.28 -8.60 -45.66
N VAL A 17 30.60 -8.83 -45.71
CA VAL A 17 31.31 -9.63 -44.70
C VAL A 17 32.15 -8.72 -43.80
N MET A 18 31.83 -8.71 -42.51
CA MET A 18 32.58 -7.98 -41.51
C MET A 18 33.96 -8.64 -41.27
N PRO A 19 35.07 -7.89 -41.31
CA PRO A 19 36.39 -8.47 -41.08
C PRO A 19 36.50 -9.11 -39.68
N PRO A 20 37.23 -10.22 -39.51
CA PRO A 20 37.38 -10.89 -38.22
C PRO A 20 37.91 -9.99 -37.10
N ALA A 21 38.79 -9.04 -37.43
CA ALA A 21 39.30 -8.06 -36.46
C ALA A 21 38.17 -7.19 -35.86
N VAL A 22 37.21 -6.78 -36.70
CA VAL A 22 36.04 -5.99 -36.27
C VAL A 22 35.09 -6.84 -35.43
N VAL A 23 34.87 -8.11 -35.80
CA VAL A 23 34.06 -9.04 -35.00
C VAL A 23 34.68 -9.25 -33.61
N ASN A 24 36.00 -9.44 -33.54
CA ASN A 24 36.71 -9.60 -32.27
C ASN A 24 36.63 -8.34 -31.40
N GLU A 25 36.71 -7.15 -32.01
CA GLU A 25 36.51 -5.87 -31.31
C GLU A 25 35.10 -5.78 -30.70
N LEU A 26 34.06 -6.12 -31.48
CA LEU A 26 32.69 -6.14 -30.98
C LEU A 26 32.51 -7.12 -29.81
N VAL A 27 33.10 -8.32 -29.90
CA VAL A 27 33.07 -9.31 -28.82
C VAL A 27 33.78 -8.80 -27.58
N ALA A 28 34.96 -8.17 -27.72
CA ALA A 28 35.70 -7.61 -26.61
C ALA A 28 34.89 -6.52 -25.89
N LEU A 29 34.37 -5.53 -26.63
CA LEU A 29 33.56 -4.45 -26.10
C LEU A 29 32.25 -4.93 -25.45
N TYR A 30 31.62 -5.95 -26.03
CA TYR A 30 30.41 -6.56 -25.45
C TYR A 30 30.73 -7.29 -24.14
N THR A 31 31.86 -7.99 -24.09
CA THR A 31 32.30 -8.77 -22.91
C THR A 31 32.81 -7.86 -21.79
N SER A 32 33.42 -6.71 -22.12
CA SER A 32 33.82 -5.69 -21.14
C SER A 32 32.69 -4.74 -20.74
N GLU A 33 31.47 -4.95 -21.25
CA GLU A 33 30.29 -4.14 -20.96
C GLU A 33 30.45 -2.65 -21.32
N GLU A 34 31.29 -2.33 -22.32
CA GLU A 34 31.55 -0.96 -22.76
C GLU A 34 30.45 -0.43 -23.70
N TRP A 35 29.21 -0.35 -23.20
CA TRP A 35 27.99 -0.12 -24.01
C TRP A 35 28.04 1.15 -24.87
N SER A 36 28.57 2.25 -24.34
CA SER A 36 28.66 3.53 -25.06
C SER A 36 29.65 3.48 -26.23
N GLN A 37 30.80 2.82 -26.03
CA GLN A 37 31.79 2.62 -27.07
C GLN A 37 31.28 1.62 -28.10
N LEU A 38 30.63 0.54 -27.64
CA LEU A 38 29.99 -0.44 -28.49
C LEU A 38 28.90 0.17 -29.38
N GLU A 39 28.05 1.07 -28.86
CA GLU A 39 27.06 1.79 -29.67
C GLU A 39 27.73 2.71 -30.69
N THR A 40 28.79 3.41 -30.31
CA THR A 40 29.53 4.30 -31.23
C THR A 40 30.19 3.52 -32.37
N THR A 41 30.85 2.41 -32.06
CA THR A 41 31.48 1.52 -33.04
C THR A 41 30.42 0.89 -33.94
N THR A 42 29.36 0.31 -33.37
CA THR A 42 28.29 -0.33 -34.16
C THR A 42 27.50 0.68 -34.99
N ARG A 43 27.33 1.94 -34.56
CA ARG A 43 26.71 3.00 -35.37
C ARG A 43 27.45 3.23 -36.68
N THR A 44 28.77 3.27 -36.63
CA THR A 44 29.61 3.42 -37.82
C THR A 44 29.58 2.15 -38.67
N LEU A 45 29.65 0.98 -38.03
CA LEU A 45 29.61 -0.31 -38.74
C LEU A 45 28.29 -0.57 -39.45
N THR A 46 27.14 -0.23 -38.86
CA THR A 46 25.83 -0.37 -39.52
C THR A 46 25.68 0.52 -40.77
N LYS A 47 26.50 1.58 -40.91
CA LYS A 47 26.57 2.38 -42.15
C LYS A 47 27.49 1.75 -43.20
N HIS A 48 28.62 1.16 -42.78
CA HIS A 48 29.57 0.52 -43.68
C HIS A 48 29.13 -0.88 -44.15
N TYR A 49 28.41 -1.61 -43.29
CA TYR A 49 27.90 -2.96 -43.51
C TYR A 49 26.38 -3.03 -43.24
N PRO A 50 25.56 -2.27 -43.99
CA PRO A 50 24.13 -2.11 -43.68
C PRO A 50 23.30 -3.40 -43.82
N HIS A 51 23.80 -4.38 -44.59
CA HIS A 51 23.14 -5.67 -44.78
C HIS A 51 23.70 -6.79 -43.88
N ASN A 52 24.61 -6.48 -42.95
CA ASN A 52 25.17 -7.46 -42.03
C ASN A 52 24.35 -7.52 -40.72
N PRO A 53 23.69 -8.64 -40.39
CA PRO A 53 22.82 -8.75 -39.22
C PRO A 53 23.55 -8.50 -37.89
N LEU A 54 24.79 -8.96 -37.76
CA LEU A 54 25.55 -8.89 -36.51
C LEU A 54 25.71 -7.45 -36.00
N GLY A 55 26.01 -6.50 -36.90
CA GLY A 55 26.15 -5.09 -36.54
C GLY A 55 24.86 -4.51 -35.94
N TRP A 56 23.71 -4.86 -36.51
CA TRP A 56 22.40 -4.42 -36.03
C TRP A 56 22.00 -5.11 -34.71
N ARG A 57 22.30 -6.41 -34.54
CA ARG A 57 22.07 -7.14 -33.29
C ARG A 57 22.84 -6.52 -32.14
N VAL A 58 24.16 -6.38 -32.28
CA VAL A 58 25.04 -5.86 -31.23
C VAL A 58 24.66 -4.41 -30.90
N ARG A 59 24.33 -3.60 -31.91
CA ARG A 59 23.83 -2.24 -31.70
C ARG A 59 22.54 -2.20 -30.89
N GLY A 60 21.55 -3.01 -31.27
CA GLY A 60 20.26 -3.10 -30.58
C GLY A 60 20.41 -3.48 -29.12
N LYS A 61 21.20 -4.52 -28.82
CA LYS A 61 21.49 -4.94 -27.44
C LYS A 61 22.21 -3.85 -26.63
N ALA A 62 23.21 -3.19 -27.21
CA ALA A 62 23.90 -2.09 -26.55
C ALA A 62 22.95 -0.92 -26.22
N LEU A 63 22.08 -0.54 -27.17
CA LEU A 63 21.09 0.51 -26.97
C LEU A 63 20.08 0.17 -25.87
N LEU A 64 19.63 -1.09 -25.76
CA LEU A 64 18.80 -1.55 -24.65
C LEU A 64 19.52 -1.41 -23.31
N ARG A 65 20.79 -1.83 -23.22
CA ARG A 65 21.61 -1.67 -22.01
C ARG A 65 21.82 -0.20 -21.61
N MET A 66 21.75 0.71 -22.57
CA MET A 66 21.83 2.17 -22.36
C MET A 66 20.47 2.83 -22.10
N GLY A 67 19.36 2.09 -22.10
CA GLY A 67 18.00 2.65 -21.96
C GLY A 67 17.50 3.44 -23.18
N LYS A 68 18.18 3.34 -24.33
CA LYS A 68 17.81 3.99 -25.59
C LYS A 68 16.83 3.13 -26.38
N THR A 69 15.65 2.93 -25.82
CA THR A 69 14.68 1.93 -26.29
C THR A 69 14.17 2.21 -27.70
N THR A 70 13.91 3.47 -28.05
CA THR A 70 13.43 3.87 -29.38
C THR A 70 14.44 3.50 -30.48
N GLU A 71 15.71 3.83 -30.29
CA GLU A 71 16.76 3.47 -31.25
C GLU A 71 17.02 1.96 -31.26
N ALA A 72 16.91 1.30 -30.11
CA ALA A 72 17.03 -0.16 -30.03
C ALA A 72 15.95 -0.85 -30.88
N LEU A 73 14.68 -0.40 -30.76
CA LEU A 73 13.56 -0.89 -31.56
C LEU A 73 13.82 -0.72 -33.06
N GLN A 74 14.37 0.42 -33.49
CA GLN A 74 14.73 0.65 -34.90
C GLN A 74 15.84 -0.31 -35.38
N ALA A 75 16.89 -0.50 -34.58
CA ALA A 75 18.00 -1.38 -34.91
C ALA A 75 17.54 -2.85 -34.99
N LEU A 76 16.75 -3.32 -34.03
CA LEU A 76 16.26 -4.70 -33.94
C LEU A 76 15.14 -4.98 -34.96
N SER A 77 14.33 -3.99 -35.32
CA SER A 77 13.39 -4.08 -36.45
C SER A 77 14.14 -4.18 -37.80
N THR A 78 15.33 -3.60 -37.89
CA THR A 78 16.19 -3.77 -39.08
C THR A 78 16.83 -5.16 -39.09
N LEU A 79 17.29 -5.65 -37.93
CA LEU A 79 17.79 -7.01 -37.77
C LEU A 79 16.78 -8.06 -38.24
N THR A 80 15.52 -8.00 -37.78
CA THR A 80 14.50 -8.99 -38.16
C THR A 80 14.13 -8.98 -39.64
N ARG A 81 14.30 -7.84 -40.32
CA ARG A 81 14.15 -7.75 -41.80
C ARG A 81 15.34 -8.38 -42.54
N LEU A 82 16.55 -8.24 -42.01
CA LEU A 82 17.76 -8.81 -42.60
C LEU A 82 17.91 -10.31 -42.32
N ALA A 83 17.37 -10.78 -41.18
CA ALA A 83 17.45 -12.16 -40.72
C ALA A 83 16.06 -12.72 -40.33
N PRO A 84 15.11 -12.83 -41.28
CA PRO A 84 13.72 -13.23 -40.98
C PRO A 84 13.56 -14.70 -40.58
N GLN A 85 14.63 -15.50 -40.67
CA GLN A 85 14.66 -16.92 -40.29
C GLN A 85 15.48 -17.15 -39.00
N GLU A 86 15.96 -16.10 -38.35
CA GLU A 86 16.66 -16.21 -37.06
C GLU A 86 15.70 -15.91 -35.92
N ALA A 87 15.32 -16.94 -35.13
CA ALA A 87 14.44 -16.76 -33.98
C ALA A 87 15.01 -15.79 -32.94
N ASP A 88 16.33 -15.83 -32.71
CA ASP A 88 17.02 -14.95 -31.77
C ASP A 88 16.84 -13.46 -32.14
N ALA A 89 16.74 -13.12 -33.42
CA ALA A 89 16.45 -11.75 -33.86
C ALA A 89 15.06 -11.27 -33.42
N PHE A 90 14.06 -12.15 -33.45
CA PHE A 90 12.72 -11.85 -32.95
C PHE A 90 12.69 -11.84 -31.42
N SER A 91 13.45 -12.72 -30.74
CA SER A 91 13.61 -12.68 -29.29
C SER A 91 14.17 -11.33 -28.82
N ASP A 92 15.25 -10.86 -29.46
CA ASP A 92 15.86 -9.56 -29.16
C ASP A 92 14.87 -8.40 -29.35
N LEU A 93 14.09 -8.42 -30.44
CA LEU A 93 13.06 -7.40 -30.68
C LEU A 93 11.90 -7.48 -29.67
N GLY A 94 11.51 -8.69 -29.26
CA GLY A 94 10.50 -8.89 -28.22
C GLY A 94 10.93 -8.30 -26.89
N LEU A 95 12.19 -8.50 -26.49
CA LEU A 95 12.79 -7.88 -25.32
C LEU A 95 12.74 -6.34 -25.40
N ALA A 96 13.03 -5.77 -26.57
CA ALA A 96 12.95 -4.32 -26.76
C ALA A 96 11.52 -3.78 -26.60
N TYR A 97 10.50 -4.46 -27.16
CA TYR A 97 9.11 -4.08 -26.94
C TYR A 97 8.69 -4.21 -25.48
N GLN A 98 9.20 -5.23 -24.77
CA GLN A 98 8.94 -5.41 -23.35
C GLN A 98 9.57 -4.27 -22.53
N SER A 99 10.82 -3.88 -22.82
CA SER A 99 11.48 -2.73 -22.19
C SER A 99 10.78 -1.41 -22.46
N ASP A 100 10.06 -1.28 -23.58
CA ASP A 100 9.25 -0.11 -23.93
C ASP A 100 7.85 -0.11 -23.29
N GLY A 101 7.46 -1.20 -22.61
CA GLY A 101 6.12 -1.37 -22.05
C GLY A 101 5.05 -1.79 -23.07
N GLN A 102 5.42 -2.09 -24.32
CA GLN A 102 4.52 -2.56 -25.36
C GLN A 102 4.27 -4.08 -25.26
N THR A 103 3.66 -4.52 -24.16
CA THR A 103 3.48 -5.94 -23.78
C THR A 103 2.82 -6.78 -24.87
N ALA A 104 1.79 -6.27 -25.56
CA ALA A 104 1.10 -7.00 -26.61
C ALA A 104 1.99 -7.25 -27.84
N LEU A 105 2.84 -6.27 -28.20
CA LEU A 105 3.81 -6.44 -29.29
C LEU A 105 4.95 -7.37 -28.87
N ALA A 106 5.41 -7.29 -27.62
CA ALA A 106 6.41 -8.21 -27.08
C ALA A 106 5.94 -9.66 -27.19
N GLU A 107 4.73 -9.98 -26.69
CA GLU A 107 4.16 -11.33 -26.76
C GLU A 107 4.06 -11.82 -28.22
N LYS A 108 3.49 -11.00 -29.11
CA LYS A 108 3.36 -11.33 -30.53
C LYS A 108 4.72 -11.63 -31.17
N THR A 109 5.76 -10.88 -30.78
CA THR A 109 7.11 -11.02 -31.33
C THR A 109 7.80 -12.27 -30.79
N PHE A 110 7.68 -12.58 -29.49
CA PHE A 110 8.19 -13.83 -28.93
C PHE A 110 7.50 -15.06 -29.54
N ARG A 111 6.17 -15.04 -29.69
CA ARG A 111 5.46 -16.13 -30.38
C ARG A 111 5.91 -16.30 -31.83
N LYS A 112 6.29 -15.21 -32.50
CA LYS A 112 6.89 -15.28 -33.84
C LYS A 112 8.29 -15.92 -33.82
N ALA A 113 9.12 -15.63 -32.82
CA ALA A 113 10.39 -16.34 -32.63
C ALA A 113 10.17 -17.86 -32.49
N LEU A 114 9.17 -18.28 -31.70
CA LEU A 114 8.80 -19.69 -31.52
C LEU A 114 8.21 -20.33 -32.78
N ALA A 115 7.51 -19.56 -33.62
CA ALA A 115 7.04 -20.05 -34.91
C ALA A 115 8.20 -20.28 -35.91
N VAL A 116 9.28 -19.49 -35.82
CA VAL A 116 10.51 -19.68 -36.61
C VAL A 116 11.33 -20.86 -36.08
N LYS A 117 11.48 -20.95 -34.75
CA LYS A 117 12.21 -22.02 -34.08
C LYS A 117 11.50 -22.41 -32.76
N PRO A 118 10.75 -23.54 -32.74
CA PRO A 118 9.98 -23.94 -31.57
C PRO A 118 10.80 -24.23 -30.31
N ASP A 119 12.07 -24.61 -30.44
CA ASP A 119 13.01 -24.91 -29.36
C ASP A 119 13.95 -23.72 -29.02
N CYS A 120 13.54 -22.49 -29.36
CA CYS A 120 14.26 -21.28 -28.97
C CYS A 120 14.07 -20.99 -27.47
N LEU A 121 14.97 -21.52 -26.64
CA LEU A 121 14.96 -21.37 -25.17
C LEU A 121 14.85 -19.90 -24.71
N GLU A 122 15.53 -18.98 -25.40
CA GLU A 122 15.51 -17.56 -25.06
C GLU A 122 14.10 -16.96 -25.23
N ALA A 123 13.46 -17.20 -26.38
CA ALA A 123 12.10 -16.74 -26.64
C ALA A 123 11.07 -17.40 -25.72
N MET A 124 11.23 -18.71 -25.42
CA MET A 124 10.35 -19.42 -24.49
C MET A 124 10.46 -18.86 -23.08
N GLY A 125 11.69 -18.64 -22.60
CA GLY A 125 11.96 -18.08 -21.28
C GLY A 125 11.42 -16.65 -21.14
N ASN A 126 11.69 -15.79 -22.12
CA ASN A 126 11.21 -14.41 -22.11
C ASN A 126 9.68 -14.32 -22.23
N LEU A 127 9.07 -15.15 -23.07
CA LEU A 127 7.61 -15.25 -23.15
C LEU A 127 7.01 -15.75 -21.83
N GLY A 128 7.62 -16.76 -21.19
CA GLY A 128 7.20 -17.24 -19.88
C GLY A 128 7.19 -16.14 -18.82
N ILE A 129 8.27 -15.36 -18.73
CA ILE A 129 8.37 -14.20 -17.82
C ILE A 129 7.28 -13.17 -18.14
N LEU A 130 7.08 -12.84 -19.42
CA LEU A 130 6.05 -11.88 -19.85
C LEU A 130 4.64 -12.33 -19.46
N LEU A 131 4.34 -13.62 -19.65
CA LEU A 131 3.03 -14.22 -19.34
C LEU A 131 2.78 -14.27 -17.83
N ALA A 132 3.80 -14.59 -17.03
CA ALA A 132 3.71 -14.54 -15.57
C ALA A 132 3.39 -13.12 -15.09
N GLY A 133 4.05 -12.10 -15.66
CA GLY A 133 3.73 -10.69 -15.41
C GLY A 133 2.31 -10.26 -15.80
N GLN A 134 1.65 -11.01 -16.69
CA GLN A 134 0.23 -10.81 -17.04
C GLN A 134 -0.74 -11.63 -16.17
N GLY A 135 -0.24 -12.43 -15.21
CA GLY A 135 -1.03 -13.36 -14.39
C GLY A 135 -1.41 -14.66 -15.10
N ARG A 136 -0.85 -14.95 -16.28
CA ARG A 136 -1.11 -16.17 -17.07
C ARG A 136 -0.15 -17.28 -16.65
N PHE A 137 -0.21 -17.63 -15.36
CA PHE A 137 0.79 -18.49 -14.72
C PHE A 137 0.86 -19.90 -15.31
N GLU A 138 -0.26 -20.51 -15.68
CA GLU A 138 -0.26 -21.87 -16.25
C GLU A 138 0.48 -21.94 -17.59
N GLU A 139 0.28 -20.94 -18.47
CA GLU A 139 1.00 -20.86 -19.74
C GLU A 139 2.50 -20.62 -19.51
N ALA A 140 2.85 -19.76 -18.55
CA ALA A 140 4.23 -19.49 -18.17
C ALA A 140 4.95 -20.75 -17.65
N VAL A 141 4.31 -21.48 -16.72
CA VAL A 141 4.83 -22.74 -16.18
C VAL A 141 4.99 -23.79 -17.27
N ALA A 142 4.03 -23.91 -18.21
CA ALA A 142 4.13 -24.84 -19.33
C ALA A 142 5.35 -24.56 -20.22
N LEU A 143 5.62 -23.28 -20.54
CA LEU A 143 6.81 -22.90 -21.31
C LEU A 143 8.10 -23.20 -20.55
N HIS A 144 8.18 -22.88 -19.26
CA HIS A 144 9.38 -23.15 -18.47
C HIS A 144 9.62 -24.65 -18.24
N ARG A 145 8.57 -25.47 -18.14
CA ARG A 145 8.71 -26.94 -18.11
C ARG A 145 9.32 -27.46 -19.41
N GLN A 146 8.90 -26.91 -20.56
CA GLN A 146 9.52 -27.26 -21.85
C GLN A 146 10.99 -26.80 -21.92
N CYS A 147 11.33 -25.61 -21.40
CA CYS A 147 12.72 -25.15 -21.31
C CYS A 147 13.60 -26.12 -20.49
N VAL A 148 13.10 -26.60 -19.35
CA VAL A 148 13.81 -27.60 -18.53
C VAL A 148 13.94 -28.94 -19.27
N ALA A 149 12.92 -29.38 -20.01
CA ALA A 149 12.99 -30.60 -20.82
C ALA A 149 14.04 -30.51 -21.93
N LEU A 150 14.18 -29.35 -22.56
CA LEU A 150 15.15 -29.10 -23.64
C LEU A 150 16.59 -28.90 -23.11
N ALA A 151 16.75 -28.34 -21.91
CA ALA A 151 18.05 -28.06 -21.30
C ALA A 151 18.08 -28.43 -19.80
N PRO A 152 18.01 -29.73 -19.44
CA PRO A 152 17.85 -30.17 -18.05
C PRO A 152 19.08 -29.94 -17.17
N GLN A 153 20.25 -29.69 -17.77
CA GLN A 153 21.51 -29.44 -17.07
C GLN A 153 21.84 -27.94 -16.95
N THR A 154 20.85 -27.07 -17.16
CA THR A 154 21.03 -25.62 -17.09
C THR A 154 20.31 -25.06 -15.86
N ALA A 155 21.07 -24.58 -14.87
CA ALA A 155 20.54 -24.05 -13.61
C ALA A 155 19.51 -22.93 -13.81
N LEU A 156 19.74 -22.03 -14.79
CA LEU A 156 18.81 -20.95 -15.15
C LEU A 156 17.41 -21.47 -15.53
N MET A 157 17.32 -22.61 -16.23
CA MET A 157 16.01 -23.15 -16.64
C MET A 157 15.20 -23.63 -15.44
N HIS A 158 15.87 -24.29 -14.49
CA HIS A 158 15.26 -24.71 -13.22
C HIS A 158 14.89 -23.52 -12.33
N ASN A 159 15.75 -22.49 -12.24
CA ASN A 159 15.42 -21.26 -11.51
C ASN A 159 14.17 -20.57 -12.08
N ASN A 160 14.09 -20.42 -13.40
CA ASN A 160 12.96 -19.76 -14.05
C ASN A 160 11.66 -20.57 -13.89
N LEU A 161 11.72 -21.90 -14.01
CA LEU A 161 10.57 -22.76 -13.70
C LEU A 161 10.15 -22.62 -12.24
N GLY A 162 11.11 -22.63 -11.31
CA GLY A 162 10.84 -22.43 -9.88
C GLY A 162 10.16 -21.09 -9.60
N SER A 163 10.61 -20.00 -10.23
CA SER A 163 10.00 -18.67 -10.06
C SER A 163 8.55 -18.66 -10.55
N ALA A 164 8.30 -19.18 -11.75
CA ALA A 164 6.94 -19.28 -12.30
C ALA A 164 6.02 -20.15 -11.44
N LEU A 165 6.53 -21.27 -10.89
CA LEU A 165 5.79 -22.13 -9.97
C LEU A 165 5.46 -21.40 -8.66
N ARG A 166 6.43 -20.68 -8.06
CA ARG A 166 6.21 -19.88 -6.85
C ARG A 166 5.11 -18.85 -7.08
N GLU A 167 5.20 -18.07 -8.16
CA GLU A 167 4.22 -17.04 -8.53
C GLU A 167 2.82 -17.63 -8.80
N SER A 168 2.74 -18.87 -9.27
CA SER A 168 1.48 -19.60 -9.45
C SER A 168 0.90 -20.21 -8.16
N GLY A 169 1.57 -20.05 -7.01
CA GLY A 169 1.17 -20.63 -5.72
C GLY A 169 1.62 -22.08 -5.51
N GLN A 170 2.40 -22.66 -6.44
CA GLN A 170 2.91 -24.04 -6.38
C GLN A 170 4.26 -24.11 -5.64
N GLY A 171 4.33 -23.58 -4.42
CA GLY A 171 5.58 -23.39 -3.68
C GLY A 171 6.41 -24.66 -3.46
N VAL A 172 5.78 -25.82 -3.23
CA VAL A 172 6.51 -27.07 -2.98
C VAL A 172 7.25 -27.57 -4.24
N GLU A 173 6.65 -27.48 -5.43
CA GLU A 173 7.34 -27.80 -6.69
C GLU A 173 8.45 -26.76 -6.98
N ALA A 174 8.21 -25.50 -6.63
CA ALA A 174 9.22 -24.45 -6.78
C ALA A 174 10.49 -24.75 -5.96
N LEU A 175 10.35 -25.21 -4.71
CA LEU A 175 11.49 -25.63 -3.88
C LEU A 175 12.34 -26.69 -4.58
N ALA A 176 11.72 -27.72 -5.17
CA ALA A 176 12.45 -28.77 -5.89
C ALA A 176 13.23 -28.21 -7.09
N CYS A 177 12.64 -27.27 -7.83
CA CYS A 177 13.30 -26.61 -8.94
C CYS A 177 14.50 -25.77 -8.48
N PHE A 178 14.36 -24.97 -7.42
CA PHE A 178 15.48 -24.19 -6.89
C PHE A 178 16.59 -25.08 -6.32
N SER A 179 16.24 -26.16 -5.62
CA SER A 179 17.23 -27.15 -5.17
C SER A 179 17.98 -27.78 -6.34
N GLN A 180 17.31 -28.11 -7.45
CA GLN A 180 17.95 -28.62 -8.65
C GLN A 180 18.86 -27.58 -9.32
N ALA A 181 18.43 -26.31 -9.37
CA ALA A 181 19.27 -25.21 -9.86
C ALA A 181 20.55 -25.06 -9.03
N LEU A 182 20.45 -25.15 -7.70
CA LEU A 182 21.58 -25.07 -6.77
C LEU A 182 22.47 -26.30 -6.80
N ALA A 183 21.93 -27.49 -7.08
CA ALA A 183 22.74 -28.69 -7.31
C ALA A 183 23.62 -28.56 -8.57
N LEU A 184 23.09 -27.90 -9.62
CA LEU A 184 23.82 -27.63 -10.86
C LEU A 184 24.81 -26.45 -10.70
N ALA A 185 24.45 -25.43 -9.92
CA ALA A 185 25.24 -24.23 -9.69
C ALA A 185 25.12 -23.76 -8.23
N PRO A 186 25.98 -24.25 -7.31
CA PRO A 186 25.88 -23.94 -5.87
C PRO A 186 26.06 -22.46 -5.52
N ASN A 187 26.76 -21.70 -6.36
CA ASN A 187 26.99 -20.26 -6.17
C ASN A 187 25.95 -19.39 -6.90
N TYR A 188 24.80 -19.96 -7.30
CA TYR A 188 23.76 -19.20 -8.01
C TYR A 188 22.93 -18.38 -7.02
N LEU A 189 23.35 -17.12 -6.82
CA LEU A 189 22.75 -16.17 -5.87
C LEU A 189 21.22 -16.06 -5.99
N GLU A 190 20.72 -15.90 -7.22
CA GLU A 190 19.28 -15.72 -7.47
C GLU A 190 18.47 -16.95 -7.04
N ALA A 191 18.99 -18.16 -7.26
CA ALA A 191 18.35 -19.40 -6.82
C ALA A 191 18.32 -19.52 -5.30
N TRP A 192 19.36 -19.08 -4.57
CA TRP A 192 19.33 -19.00 -3.10
C TRP A 192 18.30 -17.99 -2.59
N MET A 193 18.25 -16.80 -3.20
CA MET A 193 17.25 -15.78 -2.85
C MET A 193 15.83 -16.26 -3.09
N ASN A 194 15.59 -16.90 -4.24
CA ASN A 194 14.28 -17.44 -4.60
C ASN A 194 13.88 -18.63 -3.73
N LEU A 195 14.82 -19.51 -3.38
CA LEU A 195 14.60 -20.60 -2.42
C LEU A 195 14.19 -20.02 -1.06
N GLY A 196 14.93 -19.05 -0.53
CA GLY A 196 14.63 -18.40 0.75
C GLY A 196 13.26 -17.73 0.76
N ALA A 197 12.91 -17.01 -0.32
CA ALA A 197 11.58 -16.37 -0.46
C ALA A 197 10.44 -17.39 -0.44
N THR A 198 10.60 -18.49 -1.19
CA THR A 198 9.60 -19.58 -1.23
C THR A 198 9.45 -20.25 0.14
N LEU A 199 10.57 -20.48 0.85
CA LEU A 199 10.55 -21.05 2.20
C LEU A 199 9.86 -20.12 3.19
N TYR A 200 10.10 -18.81 3.08
CA TYR A 200 9.44 -17.80 3.90
C TYR A 200 7.92 -17.77 3.66
N GLU A 201 7.47 -17.78 2.40
CA GLU A 201 6.04 -17.85 2.04
C GLU A 201 5.36 -19.12 2.58
N LEU A 202 6.10 -20.24 2.59
CA LEU A 202 5.67 -21.52 3.18
C LEU A 202 5.85 -21.58 4.71
N GLN A 203 6.20 -20.45 5.36
CA GLN A 203 6.42 -20.33 6.80
C GLN A 203 7.54 -21.23 7.37
N LYS A 204 8.47 -21.68 6.53
CA LYS A 204 9.65 -22.44 6.91
C LYS A 204 10.83 -21.51 7.21
N PHE A 205 10.67 -20.69 8.24
CA PHE A 205 11.56 -19.56 8.49
C PHE A 205 13.02 -19.97 8.77
N ASP A 206 13.29 -21.03 9.54
CA ASP A 206 14.66 -21.49 9.80
C ASP A 206 15.40 -21.91 8.52
N GLU A 207 14.70 -22.58 7.59
CA GLU A 207 15.26 -22.97 6.28
C GLU A 207 15.48 -21.72 5.40
N ALA A 208 14.58 -20.73 5.47
CA ALA A 208 14.75 -19.45 4.78
C ALA A 208 15.98 -18.68 5.30
N LEU A 209 16.22 -18.65 6.62
CA LEU A 209 17.43 -18.07 7.21
C LEU A 209 18.70 -18.70 6.62
N HIS A 210 18.72 -20.03 6.49
CA HIS A 210 19.86 -20.73 5.89
C HIS A 210 20.09 -20.28 4.44
N ALA A 211 19.03 -20.25 3.61
CA ALA A 211 19.13 -19.84 2.23
C ALA A 211 19.63 -18.39 2.07
N TYR A 212 19.12 -17.45 2.87
CA TYR A 212 19.58 -16.06 2.84
C TYR A 212 21.01 -15.89 3.35
N ARG A 213 21.45 -16.69 4.34
CA ARG A 213 22.86 -16.73 4.75
C ARG A 213 23.77 -17.24 3.63
N GLN A 214 23.36 -18.25 2.86
CA GLN A 214 24.12 -18.69 1.69
C GLN A 214 24.21 -17.59 0.60
N ALA A 215 23.12 -16.87 0.37
CA ALA A 215 23.13 -15.70 -0.52
C ALA A 215 24.15 -14.64 -0.06
N LEU A 216 24.25 -14.38 1.25
CA LEU A 216 25.24 -13.45 1.82
C LEU A 216 26.68 -13.97 1.81
N VAL A 217 26.90 -15.29 1.81
CA VAL A 217 28.24 -15.86 1.57
C VAL A 217 28.71 -15.54 0.15
N ILE A 218 27.80 -15.59 -0.84
CA ILE A 218 28.10 -15.27 -2.24
C ILE A 218 28.23 -13.75 -2.45
N GLN A 219 27.35 -12.96 -1.85
CA GLN A 219 27.35 -11.50 -1.93
C GLN A 219 27.10 -10.86 -0.54
N PRO A 220 28.16 -10.55 0.22
CA PRO A 220 28.06 -10.06 1.62
C PRO A 220 27.37 -8.70 1.79
N ASP A 221 27.32 -7.89 0.73
CA ASP A 221 26.73 -6.55 0.72
C ASP A 221 25.45 -6.50 -0.15
N SER A 222 24.72 -7.62 -0.27
CA SER A 222 23.39 -7.63 -0.89
C SER A 222 22.35 -7.04 0.07
N ASP A 223 21.86 -5.83 -0.21
CA ASP A 223 20.80 -5.19 0.59
C ASP A 223 19.53 -6.03 0.63
N LEU A 224 19.19 -6.69 -0.49
CA LEU A 224 18.05 -7.60 -0.59
C LEU A 224 18.22 -8.81 0.34
N ALA A 225 19.38 -9.48 0.32
CA ALA A 225 19.60 -10.64 1.19
C ALA A 225 19.65 -10.26 2.67
N LEU A 226 20.27 -9.13 3.02
CA LEU A 226 20.27 -8.57 4.38
C LEU A 226 18.84 -8.25 4.86
N THR A 227 18.04 -7.61 4.00
CA THR A 227 16.63 -7.28 4.28
C THR A 227 15.80 -8.51 4.55
N GLN A 228 15.93 -9.53 3.69
CA GLN A 228 15.16 -10.76 3.81
C GLN A 228 15.59 -11.60 5.02
N LEU A 229 16.89 -11.65 5.32
CA LEU A 229 17.42 -12.31 6.51
C LEU A 229 16.89 -11.63 7.79
N GLY A 230 17.02 -10.31 7.91
CA GLY A 230 16.53 -9.55 9.06
C GLY A 230 15.01 -9.67 9.23
N ARG A 231 14.24 -9.66 8.13
CA ARG A 231 12.80 -9.89 8.14
C ARG A 231 12.44 -11.28 8.70
N ALA A 232 13.12 -12.34 8.26
CA ALA A 232 12.90 -13.69 8.74
C ALA A 232 13.26 -13.86 10.22
N MET A 233 14.34 -13.22 10.69
CA MET A 233 14.71 -13.20 12.11
C MET A 233 13.66 -12.48 12.96
N GLY A 234 13.16 -11.34 12.47
CA GLY A 234 12.07 -10.58 13.07
C GLY A 234 10.79 -11.41 13.26
N GLN A 235 10.38 -12.15 12.22
CA GLN A 235 9.21 -13.04 12.31
C GLN A 235 9.38 -14.15 13.33
N LEU A 236 10.59 -14.70 13.45
CA LEU A 236 10.90 -15.74 14.43
C LEU A 236 11.05 -15.20 15.86
N GLY A 237 11.21 -13.89 16.05
CA GLY A 237 11.51 -13.31 17.36
C GLY A 237 12.93 -13.65 17.87
N ARG A 238 13.83 -14.11 17.00
CA ARG A 238 15.17 -14.62 17.36
C ARG A 238 16.25 -13.64 16.93
N ASP A 239 17.27 -13.52 17.78
CA ASP A 239 18.48 -12.72 17.51
C ASP A 239 18.15 -11.28 17.03
N LEU A 240 17.09 -10.69 17.61
CA LEU A 240 16.55 -9.41 17.14
C LEU A 240 17.57 -8.26 17.11
N PRO A 241 18.54 -8.14 18.06
CA PRO A 241 19.60 -7.14 17.94
C PRO A 241 20.47 -7.32 16.68
N GLU A 242 20.76 -8.56 16.28
CA GLU A 242 21.47 -8.85 15.03
C GLU A 242 20.57 -8.51 13.83
N ALA A 243 19.28 -8.83 13.88
CA ALA A 243 18.33 -8.47 12.84
C ALA A 243 18.28 -6.95 12.60
N VAL A 244 18.25 -6.15 13.67
CA VAL A 244 18.35 -4.67 13.58
C VAL A 244 19.65 -4.26 12.89
N SER A 245 20.79 -4.80 13.31
CA SER A 245 22.10 -4.45 12.72
C SER A 245 22.18 -4.79 11.22
N LEU A 246 21.67 -5.96 10.81
CA LEU A 246 21.61 -6.36 9.40
C LEU A 246 20.72 -5.42 8.58
N LEU A 247 19.57 -5.02 9.14
CA LEU A 247 18.63 -4.13 8.49
C LEU A 247 19.15 -2.68 8.42
N GLU A 248 19.85 -2.21 9.45
CA GLU A 248 20.58 -0.92 9.43
C GLU A 248 21.67 -0.93 8.35
N LYS A 249 22.39 -2.05 8.18
CA LYS A 249 23.34 -2.23 7.07
C LYS A 249 22.62 -2.20 5.72
N ALA A 250 21.46 -2.86 5.59
CA ALA A 250 20.69 -2.90 4.34
C ALA A 250 20.23 -1.50 3.89
N VAL A 251 19.65 -0.70 4.80
CA VAL A 251 19.22 0.69 4.49
C VAL A 251 20.40 1.62 4.23
N THR A 252 21.59 1.32 4.79
CA THR A 252 22.82 2.07 4.51
C THR A 252 23.35 1.76 3.10
N ILE A 253 23.34 0.50 2.68
CA ILE A 253 23.77 0.08 1.33
C ILE A 253 22.82 0.61 0.27
N ASN A 254 21.51 0.51 0.51
CA ASN A 254 20.48 0.93 -0.43
C ASN A 254 19.41 1.80 0.27
N PRO A 255 19.65 3.12 0.38
CA PRO A 255 18.75 4.05 1.09
C PRO A 255 17.46 4.36 0.31
N VAL A 256 17.24 3.71 -0.84
CA VAL A 256 16.02 3.85 -1.66
C VAL A 256 15.21 2.55 -1.71
N ASN A 257 15.55 1.55 -0.90
CA ASN A 257 14.77 0.31 -0.75
C ASN A 257 13.72 0.45 0.37
N PRO A 258 12.44 0.72 0.06
CA PRO A 258 11.40 0.84 1.09
C PRO A 258 11.16 -0.46 1.87
N ASP A 259 11.40 -1.62 1.27
CA ASP A 259 11.14 -2.92 1.91
C ASP A 259 12.13 -3.19 3.06
N ALA A 260 13.33 -2.61 3.00
CA ALA A 260 14.33 -2.60 4.06
C ALA A 260 13.89 -1.73 5.24
N PHE A 261 13.37 -0.53 4.97
CA PHE A 261 12.81 0.35 5.99
C PHE A 261 11.59 -0.27 6.69
N VAL A 262 10.66 -0.90 5.94
CA VAL A 262 9.52 -1.62 6.53
C VAL A 262 10.00 -2.75 7.43
N ALA A 263 10.98 -3.56 6.98
CA ALA A 263 11.51 -4.64 7.78
C ALA A 263 12.19 -4.13 9.06
N LEU A 264 12.97 -3.04 8.98
CA LEU A 264 13.60 -2.41 10.14
C LEU A 264 12.54 -1.84 11.11
N GLY A 265 11.55 -1.13 10.59
CA GLY A 265 10.43 -0.61 11.38
C GLY A 265 9.71 -1.71 12.16
N ASN A 266 9.38 -2.82 11.51
CA ASN A 266 8.72 -3.97 12.14
C ASN A 266 9.55 -4.59 13.28
N VAL A 267 10.86 -4.75 13.10
CA VAL A 267 11.74 -5.28 14.17
C VAL A 267 11.88 -4.28 15.32
N LEU A 268 11.96 -2.98 15.00
CA LEU A 268 12.04 -1.91 16.00
C LEU A 268 10.75 -1.73 16.80
N LEU A 269 9.57 -2.05 16.24
CA LEU A 269 8.32 -2.06 17.01
C LEU A 269 8.39 -2.97 18.24
N VAL A 270 9.16 -4.07 18.14
CA VAL A 270 9.26 -5.08 19.19
C VAL A 270 10.47 -4.83 20.11
N THR A 271 11.54 -4.23 19.58
CA THR A 271 12.83 -4.13 20.28
C THR A 271 13.24 -2.71 20.69
N GLY A 272 12.67 -1.68 20.07
CA GLY A 272 13.13 -0.30 20.19
C GLY A 272 12.02 0.68 20.56
N PRO A 273 12.37 1.97 20.73
CA PRO A 273 11.39 3.01 20.97
C PRO A 273 10.48 3.18 19.73
N ALA A 274 9.17 3.34 19.97
CA ALA A 274 8.15 3.46 18.92
C ALA A 274 8.46 4.55 17.89
N GLU A 275 9.12 5.64 18.31
CA GLU A 275 9.54 6.74 17.44
C GLU A 275 10.48 6.29 16.32
N ARG A 276 11.52 5.50 16.63
CA ARG A 276 12.46 5.00 15.60
C ARG A 276 11.74 4.10 14.59
N SER A 277 10.78 3.30 15.05
CA SER A 277 9.99 2.48 14.16
C SER A 277 9.12 3.33 13.23
N ARG A 278 8.45 4.35 13.78
CA ARG A 278 7.64 5.32 13.03
C ARG A 278 8.45 6.03 11.96
N GLU A 279 9.66 6.47 12.27
CA GLU A 279 10.59 7.09 11.31
C GLU A 279 10.88 6.17 10.12
N MET A 280 11.11 4.87 10.37
CA MET A 280 11.38 3.91 9.30
C MET A 280 10.16 3.71 8.39
N PHE A 281 8.95 3.58 8.96
CA PHE A 281 7.74 3.49 8.15
C PHE A 281 7.49 4.75 7.33
N GLN A 282 7.68 5.93 7.91
CA GLN A 282 7.59 7.20 7.18
C GLN A 282 8.59 7.26 6.02
N ARG A 283 9.82 6.77 6.22
CA ARG A 283 10.81 6.73 5.15
C ARG A 283 10.43 5.75 4.04
N ALA A 284 9.89 4.58 4.38
CA ALA A 284 9.38 3.63 3.41
C ALA A 284 8.23 4.23 2.57
N MET A 285 7.27 4.89 3.22
CA MET A 285 6.14 5.54 2.56
C MET A 285 6.59 6.71 1.67
N ALA A 286 7.61 7.47 2.07
CA ALA A 286 8.18 8.53 1.23
C ALA A 286 8.83 7.97 -0.06
N LEU A 287 9.42 6.77 0.00
CA LEU A 287 10.05 6.11 -1.15
C LEU A 287 9.04 5.41 -2.06
N ARG A 288 7.94 4.89 -1.50
CA ARG A 288 6.85 4.23 -2.24
C ARG A 288 5.50 4.77 -1.77
N PRO A 289 5.15 6.02 -2.12
CA PRO A 289 3.97 6.69 -1.58
C PRO A 289 2.67 6.18 -2.19
N LEU A 290 2.73 5.50 -3.35
CA LEU A 290 1.57 4.97 -4.06
C LEU A 290 1.52 3.44 -3.99
N ILE A 291 0.44 2.90 -3.45
CA ILE A 291 0.10 1.46 -3.45
C ILE A 291 -1.19 1.28 -4.24
N SER A 292 -1.34 0.18 -4.99
CA SER A 292 -2.53 -0.09 -5.79
C SER A 292 -3.10 -1.46 -5.47
N TRP A 293 -4.40 -1.52 -5.24
CA TRP A 293 -5.18 -2.74 -5.15
C TRP A 293 -6.05 -2.87 -6.40
N PRO A 294 -5.83 -3.90 -7.21
CA PRO A 294 -6.60 -4.09 -8.43
C PRO A 294 -8.03 -4.52 -8.08
N ALA A 295 -8.97 -4.10 -8.93
CA ALA A 295 -10.34 -4.60 -8.90
C ALA A 295 -10.39 -6.13 -8.99
N LYS A 296 -11.38 -6.73 -8.32
CA LYS A 296 -11.66 -8.17 -8.37
C LYS A 296 -11.96 -8.66 -9.80
N LYS A 297 -12.56 -7.80 -10.62
CA LYS A 297 -12.86 -8.06 -12.03
C LYS A 297 -12.04 -7.15 -12.94
N LYS A 298 -11.78 -7.61 -14.17
CA LYS A 298 -11.12 -6.82 -15.22
C LYS A 298 -12.00 -6.75 -16.48
N PRO A 299 -12.24 -5.57 -17.07
CA PRO A 299 -11.78 -4.25 -16.61
C PRO A 299 -12.50 -3.80 -15.31
N ALA A 300 -11.85 -2.93 -14.54
CA ALA A 300 -12.44 -2.28 -13.38
C ALA A 300 -13.59 -1.34 -13.79
N ASP A 301 -14.56 -1.12 -12.89
CA ASP A 301 -15.68 -0.21 -13.17
C ASP A 301 -15.24 1.27 -13.19
N PHE A 302 -14.30 1.64 -12.32
CA PHE A 302 -13.66 2.96 -12.20
C PHE A 302 -12.40 2.83 -11.31
N SER A 303 -11.65 3.92 -11.14
CA SER A 303 -10.50 3.99 -10.23
C SER A 303 -10.71 5.04 -9.13
N VAL A 304 -10.35 4.69 -7.89
CA VAL A 304 -10.41 5.55 -6.72
C VAL A 304 -9.01 5.86 -6.22
N LEU A 305 -8.68 7.14 -6.06
CA LEU A 305 -7.47 7.59 -5.39
C LEU A 305 -7.79 8.00 -3.96
N VAL A 306 -7.19 7.32 -3.00
CA VAL A 306 -7.32 7.57 -1.57
C VAL A 306 -6.09 8.33 -1.09
N LEU A 307 -6.30 9.53 -0.55
CA LEU A 307 -5.24 10.37 0.01
C LEU A 307 -5.17 10.20 1.52
N ASP A 308 -3.99 9.83 2.02
CA ASP A 308 -3.70 9.58 3.43
C ASP A 308 -2.41 10.27 3.87
N THR A 309 -2.12 10.30 5.17
CA THR A 309 -0.85 10.77 5.73
C THR A 309 -0.54 10.09 7.07
N PRO A 310 0.74 9.87 7.44
CA PRO A 310 1.08 9.13 8.63
C PRO A 310 0.59 9.83 9.91
N GLY A 311 -0.28 9.15 10.66
CA GLY A 311 -0.76 9.62 11.97
C GLY A 311 -1.94 10.61 11.94
N ALA A 312 -2.50 10.92 10.76
CA ALA A 312 -3.75 11.71 10.68
C ALA A 312 -4.86 11.04 9.83
N GLY A 313 -4.59 9.85 9.28
CA GLY A 313 -5.60 8.95 8.75
C GLY A 313 -6.07 7.93 9.78
N SER A 314 -7.39 7.80 9.94
CA SER A 314 -8.00 6.82 10.86
C SER A 314 -9.11 5.98 10.20
N THR A 315 -9.20 6.00 8.86
CA THR A 315 -10.19 5.19 8.14
C THR A 315 -9.64 3.79 7.84
N PRO A 316 -10.32 2.71 8.25
CA PRO A 316 -9.90 1.34 7.98
C PRO A 316 -10.35 0.90 6.57
N ILE A 317 -9.85 1.61 5.57
CA ILE A 317 -10.14 1.45 4.14
C ILE A 317 -10.06 0.00 3.66
N ASP A 318 -9.16 -0.81 4.21
CA ASP A 318 -9.06 -2.25 3.94
C ASP A 318 -10.41 -2.95 4.11
N TYR A 319 -11.16 -2.64 5.17
CA TYR A 319 -12.44 -3.29 5.42
C TYR A 319 -13.55 -2.76 4.51
N LEU A 320 -13.54 -1.45 4.21
CA LEU A 320 -14.57 -0.83 3.38
C LEU A 320 -14.38 -1.10 1.88
N MET A 321 -13.14 -1.33 1.43
CA MET A 321 -12.77 -1.38 0.01
C MET A 321 -12.22 -2.75 -0.45
N SER A 322 -11.96 -3.70 0.46
CA SER A 322 -11.49 -5.03 0.07
C SER A 322 -12.49 -5.78 -0.81
N GLY A 323 -11.99 -6.42 -1.86
CA GLY A 323 -12.80 -7.20 -2.80
C GLY A 323 -13.68 -6.37 -3.73
N ALA A 324 -13.40 -5.07 -3.86
CA ALA A 324 -14.13 -4.16 -4.72
C ALA A 324 -14.00 -4.47 -6.23
N ASP A 325 -15.01 -4.04 -6.99
CA ASP A 325 -15.07 -4.13 -8.45
C ASP A 325 -14.42 -2.91 -9.15
N TYR A 326 -13.76 -2.04 -8.40
CA TYR A 326 -13.02 -0.85 -8.85
C TYR A 326 -11.55 -0.92 -8.39
N ASP A 327 -10.66 -0.25 -9.12
CA ASP A 327 -9.26 -0.13 -8.70
C ASP A 327 -9.16 0.86 -7.55
N ALA A 328 -8.39 0.53 -6.51
CA ALA A 328 -8.12 1.43 -5.38
C ALA A 328 -6.63 1.76 -5.31
N HIS A 329 -6.30 3.05 -5.28
CA HIS A 329 -4.94 3.56 -5.26
C HIS A 329 -4.74 4.39 -4.01
N PHE A 330 -3.82 3.98 -3.14
CA PHE A 330 -3.55 4.62 -1.86
C PHE A 330 -2.30 5.46 -1.99
N TYR A 331 -2.45 6.77 -1.78
CA TYR A 331 -1.37 7.73 -1.88
C TYR A 331 -1.12 8.40 -0.54
N CYS A 332 0.10 8.21 -0.01
CA CYS A 332 0.57 8.88 1.18
C CYS A 332 1.10 10.27 0.83
N VAL A 333 0.39 11.31 1.28
CA VAL A 333 0.82 12.70 1.19
C VAL A 333 1.87 12.95 2.26
N MET A 334 3.11 13.16 1.81
CA MET A 334 4.25 13.50 2.66
C MET A 334 4.53 15.00 2.57
N PRO A 335 4.51 15.74 3.69
CA PRO A 335 4.70 17.18 3.67
C PRO A 335 5.98 17.64 2.98
N GLY A 336 5.86 18.59 2.04
CA GLY A 336 6.99 19.22 1.38
C GLY A 336 7.76 18.33 0.39
N GLN A 337 7.18 17.21 -0.03
CA GLN A 337 7.73 16.34 -1.08
C GLN A 337 7.08 16.65 -2.43
N PRO A 338 7.80 16.55 -3.56
CA PRO A 338 7.17 16.70 -4.87
C PRO A 338 6.19 15.56 -5.16
N HIS A 339 5.03 15.90 -5.73
CA HIS A 339 3.98 14.94 -6.08
C HIS A 339 3.82 14.81 -7.61
N ASP A 340 3.79 13.58 -8.13
CA ASP A 340 3.53 13.33 -9.55
C ASP A 340 2.02 13.42 -9.86
N ILE A 341 1.55 14.64 -10.05
CA ILE A 341 0.13 14.94 -10.33
C ILE A 341 -0.37 14.23 -11.60
N ALA A 342 0.48 14.04 -12.61
CA ALA A 342 0.08 13.39 -13.86
C ALA A 342 -0.22 11.90 -13.63
N LEU A 343 0.67 11.22 -12.88
CA LEU A 343 0.45 9.84 -12.44
C LEU A 343 -0.83 9.74 -11.61
N LEU A 344 -0.98 10.56 -10.57
CA LEU A 344 -2.15 10.51 -9.69
C LEU A 344 -3.45 10.75 -10.44
N ARG A 345 -3.48 11.71 -11.38
CA ARG A 345 -4.65 11.99 -12.22
C ARG A 345 -5.02 10.80 -13.12
N SER A 346 -4.04 10.01 -13.58
CA SER A 346 -4.26 8.80 -14.37
C SER A 346 -4.83 7.64 -13.56
N LYS A 347 -4.82 7.73 -12.22
CA LYS A 347 -5.28 6.72 -11.26
C LYS A 347 -6.57 7.11 -10.54
N ALA A 348 -7.19 8.22 -10.91
CA ALA A 348 -8.32 8.79 -10.18
C ALA A 348 -9.44 9.15 -11.14
N ASP A 349 -10.55 8.41 -11.09
CA ASP A 349 -11.86 8.91 -11.51
C ASP A 349 -12.55 9.63 -10.35
N LEU A 350 -12.29 9.17 -9.13
CA LEU A 350 -12.77 9.74 -7.86
C LEU A 350 -11.61 9.86 -6.86
N VAL A 351 -11.61 10.91 -6.04
CA VAL A 351 -10.67 11.09 -4.93
C VAL A 351 -11.40 10.94 -3.60
N ILE A 352 -10.78 10.28 -2.63
CA ILE A 352 -11.25 10.21 -1.24
C ILE A 352 -10.13 10.76 -0.36
N ASN A 353 -10.41 11.81 0.40
CA ASN A 353 -9.50 12.25 1.45
C ASN A 353 -9.83 11.52 2.75
N ILE A 354 -8.88 10.73 3.25
CA ILE A 354 -8.98 10.05 4.54
C ILE A 354 -8.10 10.67 5.62
N ILE A 355 -7.37 11.75 5.29
CA ILE A 355 -6.75 12.63 6.28
C ILE A 355 -7.89 13.37 6.99
N SER A 356 -8.12 12.98 8.22
CA SER A 356 -9.41 13.17 8.87
C SER A 356 -9.35 13.81 10.24
N ASP A 357 -8.16 13.77 10.84
CA ASP A 357 -7.87 14.44 12.08
C ASP A 357 -7.48 15.88 11.76
N ALA A 358 -8.30 16.84 12.20
CA ALA A 358 -8.05 18.26 12.00
C ALA A 358 -6.80 18.76 12.75
N ASP A 359 -6.51 18.20 13.92
CA ASP A 359 -5.39 18.58 14.77
C ASP A 359 -4.07 18.00 14.22
N SER A 360 -4.03 16.67 14.07
CA SER A 360 -2.83 15.96 13.60
C SER A 360 -2.55 16.19 12.12
N GLY A 361 -3.60 16.43 11.32
CA GLY A 361 -3.52 16.70 9.89
C GLY A 361 -3.30 18.16 9.51
N ALA A 362 -3.33 19.11 10.45
CA ALA A 362 -3.30 20.55 10.18
C ALA A 362 -2.14 20.98 9.27
N GLY A 363 -0.97 20.35 9.42
CA GLY A 363 0.22 20.66 8.63
C GLY A 363 0.18 20.17 7.17
N VAL A 364 -0.68 19.21 6.83
CA VAL A 364 -0.69 18.55 5.52
C VAL A 364 -2.01 18.72 4.76
N LEU A 365 -3.11 19.07 5.44
CA LEU A 365 -4.39 19.37 4.81
C LEU A 365 -4.30 20.45 3.71
N PRO A 366 -3.54 21.56 3.87
CA PRO A 366 -3.39 22.55 2.80
C PRO A 366 -2.69 22.01 1.54
N GLU A 367 -1.65 21.19 1.70
CA GLU A 367 -0.95 20.54 0.58
C GLU A 367 -1.84 19.51 -0.10
N THR A 368 -2.60 18.75 0.68
CA THR A 368 -3.61 17.80 0.19
C THR A 368 -4.69 18.50 -0.63
N GLN A 369 -5.15 19.67 -0.18
CA GLN A 369 -6.11 20.50 -0.89
C GLN A 369 -5.54 20.94 -2.26
N ALA A 370 -4.28 21.39 -2.30
CA ALA A 370 -3.62 21.78 -3.54
C ALA A 370 -3.42 20.60 -4.52
N ILE A 371 -3.19 19.38 -4.02
CA ILE A 371 -3.17 18.17 -4.85
C ILE A 371 -4.56 17.95 -5.46
N ILE A 372 -5.61 17.93 -4.65
CA ILE A 372 -7.00 17.70 -5.08
C ILE A 372 -7.41 18.69 -6.19
N GLU A 373 -7.12 19.98 -5.99
CA GLU A 373 -7.42 21.03 -6.96
C GLU A 373 -6.72 20.80 -8.31
N GLN A 374 -5.46 20.37 -8.28
CA GLN A 374 -4.72 20.04 -9.50
C GLN A 374 -5.21 18.75 -10.16
N LEU A 375 -5.71 17.78 -9.40
CA LEU A 375 -6.29 16.55 -9.96
C LEU A 375 -7.57 16.86 -10.75
N GLY A 376 -8.39 17.80 -10.27
CA GLY A 376 -9.63 18.23 -10.95
C GLY A 376 -10.67 17.11 -11.02
N ARG A 377 -10.72 16.24 -9.99
CA ARG A 377 -11.63 15.10 -9.90
C ARG A 377 -12.68 15.33 -8.81
N PRO A 378 -13.87 14.70 -8.92
CA PRO A 378 -14.79 14.61 -7.80
C PRO A 378 -14.05 14.12 -6.55
N THR A 379 -14.33 14.75 -5.40
CA THR A 379 -13.60 14.49 -4.16
C THR A 379 -14.59 14.29 -3.02
N LEU A 380 -14.36 13.24 -2.23
CA LEU A 380 -15.08 12.99 -0.99
C LEU A 380 -14.30 13.53 0.21
N ASN A 381 -15.02 14.10 1.17
CA ASN A 381 -14.49 14.66 2.40
C ASN A 381 -13.30 15.63 2.17
N PRO A 382 -13.45 16.66 1.32
CA PRO A 382 -12.35 17.55 0.97
C PRO A 382 -11.69 18.19 2.22
N PRO A 383 -10.37 18.44 2.21
CA PRO A 383 -9.61 18.97 3.36
C PRO A 383 -10.23 20.21 4.02
N GLY A 384 -10.85 21.11 3.25
CA GLY A 384 -11.51 22.30 3.78
C GLY A 384 -12.70 22.03 4.72
N LEU A 385 -13.33 20.85 4.64
CA LEU A 385 -14.35 20.41 5.59
C LEU A 385 -13.72 19.72 6.82
N ILE A 386 -12.58 19.06 6.65
CA ILE A 386 -11.87 18.38 7.75
C ILE A 386 -11.32 19.37 8.77
N THR A 387 -10.80 20.52 8.33
CA THR A 387 -10.30 21.56 9.26
C THR A 387 -11.38 22.09 10.20
N GLN A 388 -12.64 21.76 9.94
CA GLN A 388 -13.81 22.15 10.71
C GLN A 388 -14.36 21.03 11.60
N THR A 389 -13.64 19.90 11.75
CA THR A 389 -14.08 18.76 12.57
C THR A 389 -13.26 18.57 13.84
N ASP A 390 -12.44 19.55 14.24
CA ASP A 390 -11.83 19.51 15.57
C ASP A 390 -12.91 19.60 16.67
N ARG A 391 -12.58 19.15 17.88
CA ARG A 391 -13.58 19.00 18.95
C ARG A 391 -14.21 20.33 19.37
N ALA A 392 -13.43 21.41 19.46
CA ALA A 392 -13.92 22.70 19.91
C ALA A 392 -14.81 23.37 18.85
N THR A 393 -14.40 23.31 17.58
CA THR A 393 -15.21 23.82 16.46
C THR A 393 -16.51 23.03 16.31
N THR A 394 -16.43 21.71 16.43
CA THR A 394 -17.61 20.82 16.40
C THR A 394 -18.55 21.15 17.56
N ALA A 395 -18.02 21.30 18.78
CA ALA A 395 -18.82 21.64 19.95
C ALA A 395 -19.60 22.94 19.75
N THR A 396 -18.91 23.97 19.27
CA THR A 396 -19.52 25.29 18.99
C THR A 396 -20.62 25.19 17.93
N ARG A 397 -20.40 24.43 16.85
CA ARG A 397 -21.38 24.29 15.76
C ARG A 397 -22.65 23.57 16.22
N LEU A 398 -22.48 22.49 16.99
CA LEU A 398 -23.60 21.64 17.41
C LEU A 398 -24.35 22.19 18.63
N ALA A 399 -23.76 23.11 19.39
CA ALA A 399 -24.34 23.67 20.62
C ALA A 399 -25.75 24.27 20.45
N HIS A 400 -26.10 24.73 19.26
CA HIS A 400 -27.39 25.37 18.98
C HIS A 400 -28.39 24.47 18.23
N LEU A 401 -28.03 23.22 17.93
CA LEU A 401 -28.92 22.33 17.20
C LEU A 401 -30.07 21.84 18.09
N PRO A 402 -31.34 22.01 17.66
CA PRO A 402 -32.49 21.54 18.44
C PRO A 402 -32.43 20.03 18.74
N GLY A 403 -32.65 19.68 20.00
CA GLY A 403 -32.62 18.28 20.46
C GLY A 403 -31.21 17.69 20.62
N CYS A 404 -30.16 18.42 20.23
CA CYS A 404 -28.77 18.05 20.44
C CYS A 404 -28.28 18.62 21.77
N ARG A 405 -27.70 17.77 22.61
CA ARG A 405 -26.92 18.17 23.76
C ARG A 405 -25.45 17.97 23.42
N MET A 406 -24.75 19.05 23.11
CA MET A 406 -23.31 19.02 22.89
C MET A 406 -22.63 19.64 24.12
N PRO A 407 -21.83 18.88 24.88
CA PRO A 407 -21.08 19.44 26.00
C PRO A 407 -20.16 20.57 25.52
N ALA A 408 -20.02 21.63 26.31
CA ALA A 408 -19.07 22.68 25.98
C ALA A 408 -17.66 22.08 25.94
N THR A 409 -16.89 22.40 24.90
CA THR A 409 -15.52 21.94 24.72
C THR A 409 -14.65 23.10 24.26
N THR A 410 -13.51 23.27 24.93
CA THR A 410 -12.52 24.29 24.59
C THR A 410 -11.14 23.65 24.46
N ARG A 411 -10.39 24.12 23.47
CA ARG A 411 -8.95 23.85 23.36
C ARG A 411 -8.18 24.83 24.24
N ILE A 412 -7.27 24.32 25.07
CA ILE A 412 -6.48 25.12 26.02
C ILE A 412 -5.03 24.63 26.04
N SER A 413 -4.06 25.49 26.34
CA SER A 413 -2.69 25.05 26.59
C SER A 413 -2.60 24.37 27.96
N GLY A 414 -1.67 23.41 28.12
CA GLY A 414 -1.41 22.82 29.43
C GLY A 414 -1.08 23.88 30.49
N GLN A 415 -0.27 24.86 30.12
CA GLN A 415 0.10 25.98 31.00
C GLN A 415 -1.10 26.83 31.46
N ASP A 416 -2.04 27.16 30.56
CA ASP A 416 -3.22 27.93 30.93
C ASP A 416 -4.16 27.10 31.82
N LEU A 417 -4.25 25.78 31.57
CA LEU A 417 -5.02 24.88 32.42
C LEU A 417 -4.41 24.74 33.82
N VAL A 418 -3.08 24.73 33.93
CA VAL A 418 -2.37 24.81 35.23
C VAL A 418 -2.80 26.07 35.97
N THR A 419 -2.74 27.24 35.31
CA THR A 419 -3.13 28.51 35.93
C THR A 419 -4.59 28.53 36.40
N ALA A 420 -5.51 28.02 35.58
CA ALA A 420 -6.93 27.89 35.96
C ALA A 420 -7.13 26.95 37.15
N ALA A 421 -6.42 25.82 37.18
CA ALA A 421 -6.52 24.85 38.25
C ALA A 421 -5.94 25.37 39.58
N GLU A 422 -4.84 26.13 39.56
CA GLU A 422 -4.29 26.82 40.73
C GLU A 422 -5.25 27.87 41.30
N GLN A 423 -6.02 28.54 40.44
CA GLN A 423 -7.08 29.48 40.84
C GLN A 423 -8.34 28.76 41.33
N GLY A 424 -8.44 27.44 41.15
CA GLY A 424 -9.62 26.65 41.50
C GLY A 424 -10.84 26.97 40.64
N HIS A 425 -10.66 27.53 39.44
CA HIS A 425 -11.74 27.74 38.49
C HIS A 425 -11.24 27.86 37.04
N LEU A 426 -12.10 27.46 36.08
CA LEU A 426 -11.99 27.79 34.67
C LEU A 426 -13.28 28.48 34.25
N GLU A 427 -13.18 29.66 33.64
CA GLU A 427 -14.35 30.41 33.19
C GLU A 427 -15.16 29.59 32.18
N ALA A 428 -16.49 29.66 32.26
CA ALA A 428 -17.45 28.89 31.47
C ALA A 428 -17.55 27.37 31.76
N PHE A 429 -16.75 26.82 32.67
CA PHE A 429 -16.78 25.38 32.97
C PHE A 429 -17.12 25.09 34.44
N ARG A 430 -17.69 23.89 34.67
CA ARG A 430 -18.00 23.34 35.99
C ARG A 430 -17.51 21.91 36.09
N LEU A 431 -16.97 21.55 37.25
CA LEU A 431 -16.60 20.16 37.54
C LEU A 431 -17.86 19.27 37.61
N PRO A 432 -17.78 17.99 37.23
CA PRO A 432 -16.57 17.33 36.71
C PRO A 432 -16.24 17.70 35.25
N LEU A 433 -14.95 17.66 34.93
CA LEU A 433 -14.42 17.96 33.59
C LEU A 433 -13.86 16.70 32.95
N LEU A 434 -13.96 16.60 31.63
CA LEU A 434 -13.21 15.64 30.83
C LEU A 434 -12.00 16.36 30.22
N VAL A 435 -10.80 15.83 30.46
CA VAL A 435 -9.53 16.40 29.97
C VAL A 435 -8.81 15.36 29.11
N ARG A 436 -8.25 15.80 27.98
CA ARG A 436 -7.47 14.96 27.07
C ARG A 436 -6.45 15.74 26.24
N LEU A 437 -5.47 15.05 25.68
CA LEU A 437 -4.57 15.57 24.63
C LEU A 437 -5.34 15.86 23.33
N ALA A 438 -4.99 16.96 22.65
CA ALA A 438 -5.46 17.27 21.29
C ALA A 438 -4.83 16.30 20.26
N GLY A 439 -5.56 15.97 19.20
CA GLY A 439 -5.16 14.95 18.22
C GLY A 439 -5.39 13.49 18.64
N ASN A 440 -5.73 13.21 19.91
CA ASN A 440 -6.14 11.87 20.34
C ASN A 440 -7.66 11.71 20.24
N HIS A 441 -8.10 10.58 19.68
CA HIS A 441 -9.53 10.25 19.47
C HIS A 441 -10.03 9.07 20.28
N GLY A 442 -9.14 8.21 20.78
CA GLY A 442 -9.48 7.06 21.62
C GLY A 442 -9.88 7.43 23.05
N GLY A 443 -10.16 6.42 23.89
CA GLY A 443 -10.43 6.63 25.32
C GLY A 443 -9.19 6.56 26.22
N ASP A 444 -8.01 6.32 25.66
CA ASP A 444 -6.81 5.97 26.43
C ASP A 444 -6.23 7.15 27.23
N ASP A 445 -6.40 8.38 26.76
CA ASP A 445 -5.96 9.62 27.45
C ASP A 445 -7.14 10.56 27.77
N LEU A 446 -8.34 10.01 27.94
CA LEU A 446 -9.53 10.78 28.32
C LEU A 446 -9.83 10.56 29.79
N GLU A 447 -9.55 11.57 30.61
CA GLU A 447 -9.71 11.48 32.06
C GLU A 447 -10.86 12.36 32.55
N LYS A 448 -11.63 11.82 33.51
CA LYS A 448 -12.66 12.57 34.22
C LYS A 448 -12.11 13.10 35.54
N MET A 449 -12.12 14.41 35.67
CA MET A 449 -11.61 15.14 36.81
C MET A 449 -12.76 15.66 37.65
N ASP A 450 -12.91 15.13 38.86
CA ASP A 450 -13.97 15.52 39.79
C ASP A 450 -13.58 16.72 40.68
N ASN A 451 -12.30 17.09 40.73
CA ASN A 451 -11.78 18.19 41.53
C ASN A 451 -10.59 18.89 40.84
N TRP A 452 -10.30 20.12 41.25
CA TRP A 452 -9.22 20.94 40.67
C TRP A 452 -7.80 20.44 40.98
N GLU A 453 -7.63 19.65 42.05
CA GLU A 453 -6.33 19.03 42.36
C GLU A 453 -5.96 17.99 41.28
N ALA A 454 -6.92 17.18 40.85
CA ALA A 454 -6.74 16.23 39.76
C ALA A 454 -6.48 16.95 38.42
N VAL A 455 -7.22 18.03 38.13
CA VAL A 455 -6.98 18.87 36.94
C VAL A 455 -5.55 19.43 36.96
N LEU A 456 -5.10 19.97 38.10
CA LEU A 456 -3.76 20.54 38.24
C LEU A 456 -2.68 19.47 38.02
N ALA A 457 -2.81 18.30 38.63
CA ALA A 457 -1.85 17.20 38.51
C ALA A 457 -1.70 16.74 37.05
N TYR A 458 -2.81 16.60 36.33
CA TYR A 458 -2.78 16.24 34.91
C TYR A 458 -2.17 17.35 34.06
N ALA A 459 -2.61 18.60 34.26
CA ALA A 459 -2.13 19.74 33.49
C ALA A 459 -0.62 19.99 33.67
N GLN A 460 -0.07 19.72 34.87
CA GLN A 460 1.37 19.83 35.14
C GLN A 460 2.19 18.78 34.39
N GLN A 461 1.67 17.55 34.24
CA GLN A 461 2.30 16.50 33.44
C GLN A 461 2.31 16.86 31.94
N HIS A 462 1.32 17.63 31.51
CA HIS A 462 1.07 18.01 30.12
C HIS A 462 1.24 19.51 29.86
N VAL A 463 2.13 20.17 30.61
CA VAL A 463 2.24 21.64 30.60
C VAL A 463 2.58 22.24 29.23
N SER A 464 3.35 21.50 28.42
CA SER A 464 3.74 21.89 27.05
C SER A 464 2.80 21.40 25.96
N ASP A 465 1.77 20.64 26.33
CA ASP A 465 0.83 20.05 25.38
C ASP A 465 -0.38 20.97 25.13
N SER A 466 -1.10 20.66 24.06
CA SER A 466 -2.43 21.23 23.80
C SER A 466 -3.50 20.24 24.24
N LEU A 467 -4.47 20.73 25.01
CA LEU A 467 -5.50 19.92 25.65
C LEU A 467 -6.90 20.32 25.17
N TYR A 468 -7.83 19.38 25.23
CA TYR A 468 -9.26 19.68 25.23
C TYR A 468 -9.82 19.51 26.63
N VAL A 469 -10.59 20.51 27.07
CA VAL A 469 -11.42 20.45 28.28
C VAL A 469 -12.87 20.44 27.84
N THR A 470 -13.63 19.45 28.31
CA THR A 470 -15.04 19.26 27.97
C THR A 470 -15.86 19.13 29.25
N GLU A 471 -17.05 19.72 29.28
CA GLU A 471 -17.97 19.50 30.40
C GLU A 471 -18.41 18.04 30.46
N TYR A 472 -18.39 17.44 31.64
CA TYR A 472 -18.97 16.11 31.81
C TYR A 472 -20.50 16.19 31.84
N ALA A 473 -21.15 15.43 30.95
CA ALA A 473 -22.59 15.21 30.98
C ALA A 473 -22.89 13.79 31.48
N ASP A 474 -23.59 13.65 32.60
CA ASP A 474 -24.08 12.34 33.04
C ASP A 474 -25.24 11.88 32.14
N TYR A 475 -25.03 10.76 31.45
CA TYR A 475 -25.97 10.15 30.51
C TYR A 475 -26.40 8.74 30.92
N ARG A 476 -26.16 8.40 32.19
CA ARG A 476 -26.61 7.15 32.77
C ARG A 476 -28.13 7.00 32.64
N ALA A 477 -28.56 5.88 32.10
CA ALA A 477 -29.97 5.53 31.99
C ALA A 477 -30.56 5.11 33.34
N ALA A 478 -31.89 4.94 33.37
CA ALA A 478 -32.63 4.61 34.60
C ALA A 478 -32.22 3.27 35.25
N ASP A 479 -31.66 2.34 34.47
CA ASP A 479 -31.14 1.05 34.93
C ASP A 479 -29.70 1.15 35.48
N GLY A 480 -29.12 2.35 35.53
CA GLY A 480 -27.77 2.59 36.00
C GLY A 480 -26.67 2.33 34.96
N GLN A 481 -27.02 1.89 33.75
CA GLN A 481 -26.07 1.62 32.68
C GLN A 481 -25.90 2.83 31.74
N PHE A 482 -24.72 2.95 31.16
CA PHE A 482 -24.36 3.91 30.13
C PHE A 482 -24.42 3.23 28.76
N ARG A 483 -24.99 3.93 27.78
CA ARG A 483 -25.17 3.44 26.39
C ARG A 483 -24.50 4.39 25.43
N LYS A 484 -23.53 3.89 24.68
CA LYS A 484 -22.86 4.64 23.61
C LYS A 484 -23.23 4.03 22.26
N TYR A 485 -23.99 4.78 21.47
CA TYR A 485 -24.38 4.42 20.12
C TYR A 485 -23.41 5.02 19.12
N ARG A 486 -23.13 4.28 18.06
CA ARG A 486 -22.37 4.72 16.90
C ARG A 486 -23.19 4.56 15.63
N LEU A 487 -23.32 5.66 14.90
CA LEU A 487 -23.95 5.71 13.59
C LEU A 487 -22.96 6.20 12.55
N ILE A 488 -23.07 5.69 11.33
CA ILE A 488 -22.29 6.12 10.16
C ILE A 488 -23.22 6.88 9.22
N SER A 489 -22.84 8.09 8.83
CA SER A 489 -23.49 8.84 7.76
C SER A 489 -22.77 8.55 6.45
N ILE A 490 -23.53 8.16 5.42
CA ILE A 490 -23.05 7.96 4.05
C ILE A 490 -24.01 8.68 3.12
N ASP A 491 -23.54 9.70 2.40
CA ASP A 491 -24.38 10.59 1.56
C ASP A 491 -25.59 11.14 2.35
N GLY A 492 -25.40 11.47 3.63
CA GLY A 492 -26.44 12.03 4.51
C GLY A 492 -27.49 11.02 5.00
N GLN A 493 -27.35 9.73 4.68
CA GLN A 493 -28.14 8.64 5.25
C GLN A 493 -27.44 8.02 6.45
N LEU A 494 -28.16 7.85 7.55
CA LEU A 494 -27.64 7.24 8.78
C LEU A 494 -27.76 5.72 8.75
N TRP A 495 -26.69 5.05 9.18
CA TRP A 495 -26.58 3.61 9.31
C TRP A 495 -26.13 3.24 10.73
N PRO A 496 -26.91 2.47 11.50
CA PRO A 496 -26.48 2.02 12.82
C PRO A 496 -25.32 1.03 12.68
N TYR A 497 -24.28 1.17 13.51
CA TYR A 497 -23.09 0.33 13.41
C TYR A 497 -22.76 -0.41 14.70
N HIS A 498 -22.84 0.27 15.85
CA HIS A 498 -22.43 -0.33 17.11
C HIS A 498 -23.11 0.30 18.33
N LEU A 499 -23.42 -0.52 19.33
CA LEU A 499 -23.83 -0.10 20.67
C LEU A 499 -22.90 -0.74 21.70
N ALA A 500 -22.32 0.07 22.58
CA ALA A 500 -21.62 -0.38 23.76
C ALA A 500 -22.39 -0.03 25.04
N ILE A 501 -22.43 -0.95 26.00
CA ILE A 501 -23.14 -0.78 27.28
C ILE A 501 -22.22 -1.13 28.46
N HIS A 502 -22.09 -0.22 29.43
CA HIS A 502 -21.27 -0.42 30.63
C HIS A 502 -21.90 0.22 31.88
N ASP A 503 -21.44 -0.16 33.07
CA ASP A 503 -21.80 0.50 34.33
C ASP A 503 -20.87 1.67 34.69
N ASP A 504 -19.86 1.92 33.84
CA ASP A 504 -18.93 3.04 33.92
C ASP A 504 -19.15 4.02 32.76
N TRP A 505 -18.86 5.29 32.99
CA TRP A 505 -19.16 6.38 32.06
C TRP A 505 -18.30 6.35 30.79
N LEU A 506 -17.07 5.82 30.86
CA LEU A 506 -16.14 5.74 29.73
C LEU A 506 -16.41 4.47 28.91
N VAL A 507 -17.50 4.51 28.16
CA VAL A 507 -17.95 3.36 27.38
C VAL A 507 -17.12 3.21 26.10
N HIS A 508 -16.29 2.17 26.04
CA HIS A 508 -15.60 1.71 24.82
C HIS A 508 -15.81 0.21 24.66
N HIS A 509 -16.15 -0.25 23.44
CA HIS A 509 -16.53 -1.65 23.17
C HIS A 509 -15.62 -2.69 23.82
N PHE A 510 -14.30 -2.56 23.64
CA PHE A 510 -13.29 -3.50 24.16
C PHE A 510 -13.14 -3.50 25.69
N ARG A 511 -13.67 -2.48 26.36
CA ARG A 511 -13.64 -2.33 27.82
C ARG A 511 -14.95 -2.75 28.49
N THR A 512 -15.92 -3.30 27.73
CA THR A 512 -17.21 -3.72 28.27
C THR A 512 -17.31 -5.23 28.50
N ASP A 513 -18.24 -5.64 29.38
CA ASP A 513 -18.62 -7.03 29.62
C ASP A 513 -19.67 -7.56 28.61
N MET A 514 -19.85 -6.88 27.47
CA MET A 514 -20.87 -7.24 26.47
C MET A 514 -20.69 -8.65 25.90
N ALA A 515 -19.45 -9.13 25.78
CA ALA A 515 -19.18 -10.49 25.33
C ALA A 515 -19.78 -11.55 26.29
N GLN A 516 -19.90 -11.23 27.58
CA GLN A 516 -20.42 -12.12 28.61
C GLN A 516 -21.92 -11.93 28.87
N GLN A 517 -22.50 -10.77 28.51
CA GLN A 517 -23.90 -10.44 28.80
C GLN A 517 -24.80 -10.55 27.56
N ALA A 518 -25.61 -11.61 27.49
CA ALA A 518 -26.51 -11.85 26.35
C ALA A 518 -27.48 -10.68 26.12
N TRP A 519 -28.10 -10.16 27.18
CA TRP A 519 -29.08 -9.08 27.08
C TRP A 519 -28.50 -7.79 26.47
N LYS A 520 -27.21 -7.48 26.70
CA LYS A 520 -26.54 -6.32 26.09
C LYS A 520 -26.39 -6.49 24.58
N ARG A 521 -26.08 -7.72 24.14
CA ARG A 521 -25.97 -8.07 22.71
C ARG A 521 -27.34 -8.09 22.03
N ASP A 522 -28.36 -8.57 22.74
CA ASP A 522 -29.74 -8.52 22.26
C ASP A 522 -30.21 -7.07 22.07
N GLU A 523 -29.85 -6.17 22.98
CA GLU A 523 -30.13 -4.73 22.87
C GLU A 523 -29.36 -4.07 21.70
N GLU A 524 -28.09 -4.40 21.50
CA GLU A 524 -27.33 -3.96 20.32
C GLU A 524 -27.98 -4.45 19.03
N LEU A 525 -28.33 -5.74 18.94
CA LEU A 525 -28.98 -6.30 17.77
C LEU A 525 -30.31 -5.58 17.47
N ALA A 526 -31.10 -5.26 18.50
CA ALA A 526 -32.32 -4.48 18.36
C ALA A 526 -32.04 -3.07 17.81
N PHE A 527 -31.00 -2.39 18.31
CA PHE A 527 -30.56 -1.09 17.77
C PHE A 527 -30.13 -1.17 16.29
N LEU A 528 -29.36 -2.20 15.93
CA LEU A 528 -28.89 -2.39 14.55
C LEU A 528 -30.05 -2.68 13.58
N ALA A 529 -31.02 -3.49 14.02
CA ALA A 529 -32.19 -3.86 13.23
C ALA A 529 -33.22 -2.74 13.11
N HIS A 530 -33.46 -2.03 14.22
CA HIS A 530 -34.59 -1.14 14.42
C HIS A 530 -34.15 0.13 15.19
N PRO A 531 -33.26 0.97 14.62
CA PRO A 531 -32.80 2.18 15.30
C PRO A 531 -33.94 3.13 15.68
N GLU A 532 -35.07 3.09 14.97
CA GLU A 532 -36.28 3.86 15.25
C GLU A 532 -37.00 3.48 16.57
N GLN A 533 -36.71 2.30 17.12
CA GLN A 533 -37.21 1.87 18.44
C GLN A 533 -36.37 2.44 19.58
N VAL A 534 -35.11 2.82 19.28
CA VAL A 534 -34.20 3.46 20.23
C VAL A 534 -34.33 4.98 20.14
N PHE A 535 -34.29 5.51 18.92
CA PHE A 535 -34.37 6.93 18.62
C PHE A 535 -35.71 7.24 17.96
N ASN A 536 -36.53 8.06 18.63
CA ASN A 536 -37.79 8.52 18.05
C ASN A 536 -37.54 9.44 16.84
N ALA A 537 -38.61 9.78 16.11
CA ALA A 537 -38.52 10.58 14.89
C ALA A 537 -37.80 11.94 15.08
N THR A 538 -37.99 12.60 16.23
CA THR A 538 -37.31 13.86 16.55
C THR A 538 -35.82 13.64 16.78
N GLN A 539 -35.44 12.59 17.52
CA GLN A 539 -34.04 12.26 17.77
C GLN A 539 -33.32 11.80 16.49
N MET A 540 -33.98 11.02 15.64
CA MET A 540 -33.46 10.65 14.32
C MET A 540 -33.26 11.88 13.41
N ALA A 541 -34.19 12.84 13.45
CA ALA A 541 -34.03 14.11 12.74
C ALA A 541 -32.86 14.94 13.29
N THR A 542 -32.66 14.97 14.61
CA THR A 542 -31.49 15.61 15.24
C THR A 542 -30.18 14.94 14.81
N LEU A 543 -30.09 13.60 14.84
CA LEU A 543 -28.92 12.85 14.36
C LEU A 543 -28.61 13.17 12.90
N LYS A 544 -29.65 13.27 12.06
CA LYS A 544 -29.48 13.65 10.66
C LYS A 544 -28.97 15.09 10.53
N ALA A 545 -29.54 16.03 11.30
CA ALA A 545 -29.09 17.42 11.30
C ALA A 545 -27.63 17.56 11.77
N ILE A 546 -27.20 16.76 12.76
CA ILE A 546 -25.80 16.68 13.18
C ILE A 546 -24.92 16.23 12.01
N ALA A 547 -25.26 15.11 11.36
CA ALA A 547 -24.51 14.61 10.21
C ALA A 547 -24.45 15.64 9.06
N ASP A 548 -25.59 16.22 8.69
CA ASP A 548 -25.71 17.21 7.61
C ASP A 548 -24.89 18.47 7.90
N SER A 549 -24.77 18.88 9.17
CA SER A 549 -23.98 20.06 9.58
C SER A 549 -22.47 19.91 9.37
N THR A 550 -21.98 18.69 9.15
CA THR A 550 -20.57 18.44 8.82
C THR A 550 -20.27 18.75 7.35
N GLY A 551 -21.26 18.63 6.46
CA GLY A 551 -21.08 18.67 5.01
C GLY A 551 -20.28 17.50 4.43
N LEU A 552 -19.89 16.52 5.25
CA LEU A 552 -19.08 15.38 4.82
C LEU A 552 -19.92 14.33 4.10
N ASP A 553 -19.32 13.70 3.09
CA ASP A 553 -19.94 12.59 2.36
C ASP A 553 -19.95 11.31 3.19
N TYR A 554 -18.93 11.13 4.05
CA TYR A 554 -18.81 10.06 5.02
C TYR A 554 -18.39 10.63 6.39
N CYS A 555 -19.14 10.33 7.44
CA CYS A 555 -18.73 10.66 8.81
C CYS A 555 -19.35 9.68 9.83
N GLY A 556 -18.83 9.66 11.05
CA GLY A 556 -19.38 8.88 12.15
C GLY A 556 -19.84 9.78 13.29
N ILE A 557 -20.89 9.36 14.00
CA ILE A 557 -21.42 10.03 15.18
C ILE A 557 -21.39 9.02 16.33
N ASP A 558 -20.70 9.39 17.40
CA ASP A 558 -20.81 8.72 18.71
C ASP A 558 -21.71 9.55 19.62
N CYS A 559 -22.77 8.93 20.13
CA CYS A 559 -23.79 9.62 20.92
C CYS A 559 -24.43 8.73 21.99
N ALA A 560 -25.23 9.36 22.85
CA ALA A 560 -26.14 8.74 23.80
C ALA A 560 -27.49 9.47 23.82
N LEU A 561 -28.45 8.92 24.57
CA LEU A 561 -29.62 9.66 25.03
C LEU A 561 -29.40 10.04 26.48
N ASP A 562 -29.55 11.32 26.80
CA ASP A 562 -29.53 11.77 28.20
C ASP A 562 -30.87 11.50 28.90
N GLN A 563 -30.95 11.85 30.19
CA GLN A 563 -32.15 11.64 31.01
C GLN A 563 -33.38 12.44 30.53
N GLN A 564 -33.16 13.48 29.73
CA GLN A 564 -34.22 14.30 29.13
C GLN A 564 -34.59 13.80 27.72
N GLY A 565 -33.94 12.75 27.23
CA GLY A 565 -34.12 12.21 25.89
C GLY A 565 -33.50 13.08 24.79
N GLN A 566 -32.59 14.01 25.13
CA GLN A 566 -31.81 14.73 24.14
C GLN A 566 -30.67 13.84 23.60
N VAL A 567 -30.28 14.05 22.35
CA VAL A 567 -29.13 13.37 21.75
C VAL A 567 -27.86 14.00 22.30
N LEU A 568 -27.22 13.33 23.26
CA LEU A 568 -25.92 13.71 23.77
C LEU A 568 -24.83 13.28 22.79
N VAL A 569 -24.07 14.22 22.25
CA VAL A 569 -23.00 13.94 21.29
C VAL A 569 -21.65 13.86 22.02
N PHE A 570 -20.92 12.77 21.80
CA PHE A 570 -19.55 12.62 22.29
C PHE A 570 -18.53 13.06 21.25
N GLU A 571 -18.82 12.74 19.99
CA GLU A 571 -17.87 12.90 18.90
C GLU A 571 -18.58 12.82 17.54
N VAL A 572 -18.13 13.66 16.61
CA VAL A 572 -18.50 13.58 15.19
C VAL A 572 -17.21 13.62 14.38
N ASN A 573 -16.86 12.50 13.75
CA ASN A 573 -15.56 12.33 13.10
C ASN A 573 -15.70 12.14 11.59
N ALA A 574 -14.71 12.65 10.86
CA ALA A 574 -14.59 12.43 9.42
C ALA A 574 -14.15 10.99 9.06
N THR A 575 -13.78 10.17 10.05
CA THR A 575 -13.63 8.72 9.92
C THR A 575 -14.34 8.01 11.04
N MET A 576 -14.66 6.75 10.79
CA MET A 576 -15.01 5.85 11.85
C MET A 576 -14.67 4.43 11.42
N LEU A 577 -14.16 3.64 12.37
CA LEU A 577 -13.81 2.25 12.13
C LEU A 577 -15.08 1.41 11.91
N VAL A 578 -15.17 0.76 10.74
CA VAL A 578 -16.21 -0.21 10.37
C VAL A 578 -15.53 -1.50 9.93
N HIS A 579 -15.72 -2.60 10.66
CA HIS A 579 -15.09 -3.90 10.35
C HIS A 579 -16.05 -5.07 10.56
N ASP A 580 -15.73 -6.20 9.91
CA ASP A 580 -16.42 -7.46 10.19
C ASP A 580 -15.92 -8.07 11.51
N GLU A 581 -16.81 -8.76 12.20
CA GLU A 581 -16.50 -9.56 13.37
C GLU A 581 -16.06 -10.96 12.91
N LYS A 582 -14.87 -11.38 13.35
CA LYS A 582 -14.24 -12.63 12.89
C LYS A 582 -14.81 -13.88 13.57
N THR A 583 -15.33 -13.74 14.78
CA THR A 583 -15.80 -14.84 15.62
C THR A 583 -16.99 -14.41 16.48
N GLU A 584 -17.67 -15.39 17.05
CA GLU A 584 -18.62 -15.18 18.15
C GLU A 584 -17.97 -14.45 19.34
N PRO A 585 -18.75 -13.72 20.17
CA PRO A 585 -20.21 -13.66 20.18
C PRO A 585 -20.82 -12.51 19.33
N PHE A 586 -20.02 -11.80 18.54
CA PHE A 586 -20.46 -10.56 17.84
C PHE A 586 -20.79 -10.74 16.35
N ALA A 587 -20.71 -11.97 15.83
CA ALA A 587 -20.89 -12.24 14.40
C ALA A 587 -22.26 -11.78 13.84
N TYR A 588 -23.27 -11.60 14.69
CA TYR A 588 -24.59 -11.07 14.32
C TYR A 588 -24.55 -9.65 13.72
N LYS A 589 -23.45 -8.89 13.92
CA LYS A 589 -23.27 -7.53 13.38
C LYS A 589 -22.97 -7.54 11.88
N ASN A 590 -22.40 -8.62 11.35
CA ASN A 590 -21.83 -8.68 10.00
C ASN A 590 -22.82 -8.35 8.85
N PRO A 591 -24.12 -8.72 8.91
CA PRO A 591 -25.10 -8.27 7.92
C PRO A 591 -25.25 -6.74 7.86
N TYR A 592 -25.20 -6.06 9.00
CA TYR A 592 -25.31 -4.59 9.09
C TYR A 592 -24.03 -3.91 8.62
N VAL A 593 -22.87 -4.47 8.97
CA VAL A 593 -21.57 -4.04 8.43
C VAL A 593 -21.54 -4.17 6.90
N THR A 594 -22.08 -5.27 6.36
CA THR A 594 -22.19 -5.48 4.91
C THR A 594 -23.08 -4.40 4.26
N ALA A 595 -24.19 -4.03 4.90
CA ALA A 595 -25.06 -2.96 4.39
C ALA A 595 -24.34 -1.60 4.35
N ILE A 596 -23.55 -1.26 5.37
CA ILE A 596 -22.71 -0.05 5.39
C ILE A 596 -21.70 -0.07 4.24
N LYS A 597 -21.01 -1.19 4.01
CA LYS A 597 -20.06 -1.35 2.89
C LYS A 597 -20.74 -1.16 1.53
N GLN A 598 -21.91 -1.77 1.35
CA GLN A 598 -22.70 -1.62 0.12
C GLN A 598 -23.12 -0.17 -0.12
N ALA A 599 -23.57 0.54 0.93
CA ALA A 599 -23.91 1.94 0.86
C ALA A 599 -22.70 2.81 0.50
N PHE A 600 -21.54 2.54 1.09
CA PHE A 600 -20.27 3.21 0.78
C PHE A 600 -19.89 2.99 -0.69
N THR A 601 -19.85 1.75 -1.17
CA THR A 601 -19.58 1.44 -2.59
C THR A 601 -20.58 2.09 -3.54
N ALA A 602 -21.87 2.14 -3.18
CA ALA A 602 -22.90 2.80 -3.98
C ALA A 602 -22.66 4.32 -4.08
N MET A 603 -22.26 4.98 -2.99
CA MET A 603 -21.83 6.38 -3.00
C MET A 603 -20.64 6.59 -3.94
N LEU A 604 -19.57 5.78 -3.82
CA LEU A 604 -18.41 5.89 -4.71
C LEU A 604 -18.81 5.75 -6.19
N THR A 605 -19.65 4.77 -6.50
CA THR A 605 -20.13 4.50 -7.86
C THR A 605 -20.92 5.67 -8.44
N ARG A 606 -21.74 6.35 -7.62
CA ARG A 606 -22.47 7.56 -8.05
C ARG A 606 -21.52 8.72 -8.31
N ARG A 607 -20.55 8.93 -7.41
CA ARG A 607 -19.64 10.08 -7.42
C ARG A 607 -18.52 9.97 -8.46
N ALA A 608 -18.17 8.76 -8.88
CA ALA A 608 -17.21 8.50 -9.94
C ALA A 608 -17.77 8.80 -11.35
N LYS A 609 -19.09 8.84 -11.53
CA LYS A 609 -19.71 9.19 -12.81
C LYS A 609 -19.72 10.72 -12.97
N PRO A 610 -19.41 11.25 -14.18
CA PRO A 610 -19.60 12.67 -14.44
C PRO A 610 -21.08 13.03 -14.24
N PRO A 611 -21.41 14.22 -13.71
CA PRO A 611 -22.80 14.65 -13.58
C PRO A 611 -23.46 14.62 -14.96
N GLU A 612 -24.64 14.01 -15.06
CA GLU A 612 -25.43 14.00 -16.31
C GLU A 612 -25.67 15.44 -16.76
N ALA A 613 -25.29 15.75 -17.99
CA ALA A 613 -25.29 17.09 -18.58
C ALA A 613 -26.69 17.56 -19.01
#